data_AF-A0A1F3TWZ6-F1
#
_entry.id   AF-A0A1F3TWZ6-F1
#
_cell.length_a   1.000
_cell.length_b   1.000
_cell.length_c   1.000
_cell.angle_alpha   90.00
_cell.angle_beta   90.00
_cell.angle_gamma   90.00
#
_symmetry.space_group_name_H-M   'P 1'
#
loop_
_entity.id
_entity.type
_entity.pdbx_description
1 polymer ?
#
loop_
_entity_poly.entity_id
_entity_poly.type
_entity_poly.pdbx_seq_one_letter_code
_entity_poly.pdbx_strand_id
1 'polypeptide(L)'
;MFFLIVSFSYTASAQVLIPIAYWGPHVWIDPNDPIISSKCPSTPAGTLSLVLNFKSNFQPLVCNVTAQDSNLTGVPLCLCSGGACQVTGLKVVNSFWTSDTAGTDTTLSGAITFNVGITQSMSATVAVPIRFLTGTWSPSCLGTSISAWYDASVGASVRTGAGGAAQASNNSPVSVWQDQSGNGRNATQTTGADQALFRSNANASGYPGIQFVSNDFFNLPSTTLTGASSNYTFIVSQNNSSGNWARYFDFGSSTTSNYFSTPTNGTNSRSRITISGGGGEQGVSNGTSINNTRTLLMFEHTGSAISIYRDSTTTGTANVATTILPSAIGNTSNYLAKSHYADPYFLGWFQEVLIVNSTITAGERIVLEGYQAAKWGLQGVLPGAHKYKASAP
;
A
#
# COMPACT_ATOMS: atom_id res chain seq x y z
N MET A 1 14.73 10.64 53.29
CA MET A 1 13.82 9.50 53.03
C MET A 1 12.45 10.12 52.75
N PHE A 2 12.13 10.36 51.47
CA PHE A 2 10.90 11.04 51.06
C PHE A 2 9.85 9.98 50.70
N PHE A 3 8.71 10.00 51.38
CA PHE A 3 7.60 9.09 51.11
C PHE A 3 6.75 9.60 49.94
N LEU A 4 6.49 8.70 49.00
CA LEU A 4 5.50 8.82 47.94
C LEU A 4 4.11 8.68 48.55
N ILE A 5 3.27 9.71 48.48
CA ILE A 5 1.83 9.58 48.76
C ILE A 5 1.13 9.41 47.42
N VAL A 6 0.67 8.19 47.16
CA VAL A 6 -0.31 7.87 46.12
C VAL A 6 -1.69 8.09 46.73
N SER A 7 -2.59 8.78 46.05
CA SER A 7 -3.99 8.85 46.44
C SER A 7 -4.89 8.66 45.21
N PHE A 8 -5.89 7.81 45.39
CA PHE A 8 -6.84 7.37 44.38
C PHE A 8 -7.90 8.45 44.06
N SER A 9 -8.48 8.28 42.89
CA SER A 9 -9.61 9.00 42.29
C SER A 9 -10.79 9.24 43.23
N TYR A 10 -11.44 10.41 43.11
CA TYR A 10 -12.86 10.55 43.47
C TYR A 10 -13.63 11.40 42.45
N THR A 11 -14.87 10.93 42.22
CA THR A 11 -15.93 11.53 41.43
C THR A 11 -16.51 12.79 42.09
N ALA A 12 -17.25 13.54 41.29
CA ALA A 12 -17.84 14.87 41.48
C ALA A 12 -18.19 15.33 42.91
N SER A 13 -17.94 16.63 43.12
CA SER A 13 -18.43 17.54 44.17
C SER A 13 -17.74 17.51 45.54
N ALA A 14 -16.66 18.28 45.68
CA ALA A 14 -16.33 19.05 46.88
C ALA A 14 -15.34 20.16 46.52
N GLN A 15 -15.64 21.41 46.91
CA GLN A 15 -14.64 22.48 46.90
C GLN A 15 -13.56 22.17 47.94
N VAL A 16 -12.28 22.27 47.55
CA VAL A 16 -11.14 22.12 48.45
C VAL A 16 -10.25 23.36 48.33
N LEU A 17 -10.08 24.06 49.46
CA LEU A 17 -9.07 25.09 49.66
C LEU A 17 -7.66 24.47 49.53
N ILE A 18 -6.78 25.10 48.75
CA ILE A 18 -5.38 24.69 48.59
C ILE A 18 -4.51 25.56 49.51
N PRO A 19 -3.79 24.99 50.51
CA PRO A 19 -2.71 25.68 51.18
C PRO A 19 -1.43 25.63 50.33
N ILE A 20 -0.77 26.78 50.23
CA ILE A 20 0.51 27.01 49.58
C ILE A 20 1.60 26.22 50.32
N ALA A 21 2.16 25.17 49.67
CA ALA A 21 3.57 24.74 49.72
C ALA A 21 3.74 23.28 49.25
N TYR A 22 3.76 23.06 47.92
CA TYR A 22 4.32 21.82 47.32
C TYR A 22 4.92 22.20 45.96
N TRP A 23 6.04 22.93 45.96
CA TRP A 23 6.75 23.32 44.74
C TRP A 23 7.97 22.41 44.53
N GLY A 24 7.76 21.10 44.57
CA GLY A 24 8.73 20.15 44.06
C GLY A 24 8.65 20.06 42.52
N PRO A 25 9.67 19.54 41.84
CA PRO A 25 9.50 19.07 40.47
C PRO A 25 8.44 17.96 40.46
N HIS A 26 7.38 18.13 39.68
CA HIS A 26 6.29 17.18 39.54
C HIS A 26 6.09 16.82 38.07
N VAL A 27 5.85 15.54 37.81
CA VAL A 27 5.46 15.00 36.51
C VAL A 27 4.21 14.20 36.70
N TRP A 28 3.23 14.42 35.84
CA TRP A 28 1.99 13.67 35.82
C TRP A 28 1.71 13.19 34.40
N ILE A 29 1.29 11.93 34.29
CA ILE A 29 0.88 11.29 33.05
C ILE A 29 -0.55 10.79 33.27
N ASP A 30 -1.46 11.07 32.34
CA ASP A 30 -2.81 10.52 32.41
C ASP A 30 -2.82 9.12 31.80
N PRO A 31 -3.03 8.05 32.59
CA PRO A 31 -3.13 6.68 32.05
C PRO A 31 -4.37 6.48 31.16
N ASN A 32 -5.34 7.39 31.22
CA ASN A 32 -6.61 7.27 30.51
C ASN A 32 -6.68 8.08 29.22
N ASP A 33 -5.62 8.80 28.83
CA ASP A 33 -5.55 9.48 27.53
C ASP A 33 -5.11 8.44 26.48
N PRO A 34 -6.04 7.87 25.67
CA PRO A 34 -5.68 6.81 24.76
C PRO A 34 -4.83 7.35 23.62
N ILE A 35 -3.66 6.75 23.39
CA ILE A 35 -2.93 7.04 22.17
C ILE A 35 -3.69 6.41 21.01
N ILE A 36 -4.18 7.26 20.12
CA ILE A 36 -4.82 6.85 18.88
C ILE A 36 -3.75 6.79 17.80
N SER A 37 -3.56 5.60 17.22
CA SER A 37 -2.77 5.42 16.01
C SER A 37 -3.69 5.04 14.86
N SER A 38 -3.47 5.63 13.69
CA SER A 38 -4.09 5.16 12.46
C SER A 38 -3.60 3.74 12.13
N LYS A 39 -4.50 2.86 11.66
CA LYS A 39 -4.14 1.53 11.11
C LYS A 39 -3.22 1.61 9.87
N CYS A 40 -3.08 2.81 9.31
CA CYS A 40 -2.17 3.13 8.22
C CYS A 40 -1.24 4.27 8.63
N PRO A 41 -0.17 4.00 9.40
CA PRO A 41 0.77 5.05 9.74
C PRO A 41 1.37 5.66 8.46
N SER A 42 1.45 6.99 8.42
CA SER A 42 1.96 7.78 7.29
C SER A 42 3.48 7.65 7.07
N THR A 43 4.13 6.70 7.73
CA THR A 43 5.58 6.47 7.65
C THR A 43 5.89 5.07 7.14
N PRO A 44 6.99 4.92 6.37
CA PRO A 44 7.30 3.66 5.70
C PRO A 44 7.50 2.51 6.69
N ALA A 45 6.98 1.32 6.36
CA ALA A 45 7.15 0.05 7.08
C ALA A 45 6.40 -0.11 8.42
N GLY A 46 5.16 0.41 8.55
CA GLY A 46 4.34 0.16 9.75
C GLY A 46 4.90 0.83 11.01
N THR A 47 5.75 1.84 10.84
CA THR A 47 6.35 2.61 11.93
C THR A 47 5.28 3.49 12.56
N LEU A 48 5.16 3.45 13.88
CA LEU A 48 4.26 4.30 14.64
C LEU A 48 4.89 5.68 14.87
N SER A 49 4.07 6.72 14.72
CA SER A 49 4.36 8.06 15.23
C SER A 49 3.33 8.36 16.30
N LEU A 50 3.77 8.42 17.57
CA LEU A 50 2.90 8.62 18.73
C LEU A 50 3.23 9.95 19.38
N VAL A 51 2.21 10.62 19.91
CA VAL A 51 2.36 11.80 20.75
C VAL A 51 1.92 11.43 22.16
N LEU A 52 2.85 11.47 23.11
CA LEU A 52 2.62 11.16 24.52
C LEU A 52 2.56 12.45 25.32
N ASN A 53 1.40 12.78 25.87
CA ASN A 53 1.23 13.99 26.66
C ASN A 53 1.64 13.75 28.12
N PHE A 54 2.27 14.75 28.73
CA PHE A 54 2.57 14.76 30.16
C PHE A 54 2.47 16.20 30.69
N LYS A 55 2.19 16.35 31.97
CA LYS A 55 2.23 17.65 32.65
C LYS A 55 3.46 17.71 33.54
N SER A 56 4.26 18.75 33.37
CA SER A 56 5.42 19.01 34.24
C SER A 56 5.60 20.51 34.47
N ASN A 57 6.25 20.85 35.57
CA ASN A 57 6.76 22.20 35.83
C ASN A 57 8.24 22.38 35.40
N PHE A 58 8.76 21.45 34.59
CA PHE A 58 10.15 21.43 34.11
C PHE A 58 10.27 20.73 32.75
N GLN A 59 11.38 20.90 32.03
CA GLN A 59 11.67 20.14 30.81
C GLN A 59 12.28 18.77 31.15
N PRO A 60 11.70 17.63 30.70
CA PRO A 60 12.27 16.32 30.96
C PRO A 60 13.64 16.15 30.32
N LEU A 61 14.55 15.51 31.05
CA LEU A 61 15.86 15.08 30.55
C LEU A 61 15.91 13.56 30.32
N VAL A 62 14.93 12.84 30.87
CA VAL A 62 14.72 11.41 30.65
C VAL A 62 13.43 11.25 29.86
N CYS A 63 13.52 10.58 28.71
CA CYS A 63 12.38 9.96 28.08
C CYS A 63 12.74 8.58 27.56
N ASN A 64 12.08 7.56 28.08
CA ASN A 64 12.21 6.19 27.61
C ASN A 64 10.83 5.63 27.29
N VAL A 65 10.72 4.95 26.16
CA VAL A 65 9.55 4.15 25.80
C VAL A 65 10.04 2.73 25.59
N THR A 66 9.29 1.75 26.08
CA THR A 66 9.61 0.34 25.88
C THR A 66 8.36 -0.39 25.41
N ALA A 67 8.46 -1.11 24.29
CA ALA A 67 7.40 -2.01 23.86
C ALA A 67 7.21 -3.15 24.87
N GLN A 68 5.97 -3.43 25.26
CA GLN A 68 5.59 -4.53 26.13
C GLN A 68 4.77 -5.60 25.38
N ASP A 69 4.11 -5.21 24.29
CA ASP A 69 3.32 -6.11 23.47
C ASP A 69 4.18 -6.75 22.37
N SER A 70 4.03 -8.05 22.16
CA SER A 70 4.75 -8.81 21.12
C SER A 70 4.41 -8.38 19.70
N ASN A 71 3.31 -7.64 19.53
CA ASN A 71 2.93 -7.05 18.26
C ASN A 71 3.71 -5.76 17.93
N LEU A 72 4.51 -5.25 18.87
CA LEU A 72 5.37 -4.09 18.68
C LEU A 72 6.84 -4.49 18.59
N THR A 73 7.55 -3.91 17.63
CA THR A 73 8.99 -4.12 17.40
C THR A 73 9.70 -2.78 17.17
N GLY A 74 11.00 -2.82 16.92
CA GLY A 74 11.81 -1.64 16.64
C GLY A 74 12.43 -1.02 17.88
N VAL A 75 13.16 0.07 17.67
CA VAL A 75 13.84 0.81 18.75
C VAL A 75 13.15 2.16 18.88
N PRO A 76 12.33 2.38 19.93
CA PRO A 76 11.65 3.64 20.15
C PRO A 76 12.67 4.77 20.37
N LEU A 77 12.51 5.85 19.62
CA LEU A 77 13.13 7.14 19.90
C LEU A 77 12.08 8.05 20.51
N CYS A 78 12.35 8.59 21.70
CA CYS A 78 11.48 9.54 22.37
C CYS A 78 12.14 10.91 22.51
N LEU A 79 11.45 11.96 22.04
CA LEU A 79 11.91 13.33 22.12
C LEU A 79 10.81 14.21 22.72
N CYS A 80 11.09 14.85 23.85
CA CYS A 80 10.12 15.70 24.55
C CYS A 80 10.34 17.18 24.28
N SER A 81 9.25 17.90 24.07
CA SER A 81 9.22 19.36 24.00
C SER A 81 7.84 19.85 24.40
N GLY A 82 7.78 20.89 25.25
CA GLY A 82 6.53 21.62 25.52
C GLY A 82 5.39 20.78 26.12
N GLY A 83 5.68 19.82 27.01
CA GLY A 83 4.65 18.99 27.67
C GLY A 83 4.14 17.80 26.83
N ALA A 84 4.77 17.53 25.69
CA ALA A 84 4.51 16.32 24.91
C ALA A 84 5.83 15.67 24.49
N CYS A 85 5.80 14.36 24.29
CA CYS A 85 6.92 13.60 23.75
C CYS A 85 6.49 12.92 22.44
N GLN A 86 7.25 13.18 21.37
CA GLN A 86 7.10 12.44 20.12
C GLN A 86 7.88 11.14 20.21
N VAL A 87 7.21 10.04 19.87
CA VAL A 87 7.78 8.71 19.84
C VAL A 87 7.74 8.20 18.41
N THR A 88 8.90 7.78 17.92
CA THR A 88 9.09 7.20 16.58
C THR A 88 9.91 5.92 16.68
N GLY A 89 10.04 5.16 15.59
CA GLY A 89 10.91 3.97 15.56
C GLY A 89 10.29 2.68 16.10
N LEU A 90 9.14 2.75 16.79
CA LEU A 90 8.27 1.59 17.03
C LEU A 90 7.61 1.15 15.73
N LYS A 91 7.43 -0.15 15.56
CA LYS A 91 6.76 -0.75 14.41
C LYS A 91 5.73 -1.77 14.85
N VAL A 92 4.66 -1.93 14.09
CA VAL A 92 3.68 -3.01 14.31
C VAL A 92 4.03 -4.20 13.42
N VAL A 93 4.10 -5.39 14.00
CA VAL A 93 4.44 -6.62 13.27
C VAL A 93 3.35 -7.01 12.27
N ASN A 94 3.75 -7.64 11.16
CA ASN A 94 2.81 -8.05 10.12
C ASN A 94 1.77 -9.06 10.62
N SER A 95 2.10 -9.91 11.60
CA SER A 95 1.14 -10.88 12.15
C SER A 95 -0.08 -10.21 12.81
N PHE A 96 0.11 -9.05 13.44
CA PHE A 96 -0.98 -8.25 14.01
C PHE A 96 -1.93 -7.76 12.93
N TRP A 97 -1.41 -7.19 11.85
CA TRP A 97 -2.23 -6.76 10.71
C TRP A 97 -2.97 -7.94 10.06
N THR A 98 -2.36 -9.12 10.06
CA THR A 98 -3.02 -10.33 9.53
C THR A 98 -4.08 -10.92 10.45
N SER A 99 -4.01 -10.72 11.76
CA SER A 99 -5.04 -11.17 12.71
C SER A 99 -6.13 -10.13 12.98
N ASP A 100 -5.85 -8.86 12.67
CA ASP A 100 -6.76 -7.75 12.94
C ASP A 100 -8.07 -7.88 12.16
N THR A 101 -9.20 -7.63 12.82
CA THR A 101 -10.51 -7.73 12.16
C THR A 101 -10.79 -6.44 11.42
N ALA A 102 -11.09 -6.58 10.14
CA ALA A 102 -11.38 -5.48 9.24
C ALA A 102 -12.60 -4.69 9.75
N GLY A 103 -12.51 -3.35 9.75
CA GLY A 103 -13.63 -2.49 10.19
C GLY A 103 -13.93 -2.51 11.70
N THR A 104 -13.06 -3.08 12.54
CA THR A 104 -13.18 -2.98 14.02
C THR A 104 -11.97 -2.31 14.64
N ASP A 105 -12.17 -1.39 15.58
CA ASP A 105 -11.06 -0.80 16.34
C ASP A 105 -10.39 -1.88 17.19
N THR A 106 -9.05 -1.85 17.25
CA THR A 106 -8.28 -2.81 18.03
C THR A 106 -7.45 -2.06 19.07
N THR A 107 -7.48 -2.53 20.32
CA THR A 107 -6.70 -1.94 21.41
C THR A 107 -5.64 -2.92 21.88
N LEU A 108 -4.38 -2.51 21.84
CA LEU A 108 -3.32 -3.20 22.58
C LEU A 108 -3.26 -2.60 23.98
N SER A 109 -3.70 -3.36 24.98
CA SER A 109 -3.74 -2.91 26.38
C SER A 109 -2.33 -2.90 26.98
N GLY A 110 -1.91 -1.76 27.55
CA GLY A 110 -0.57 -1.63 28.14
C GLY A 110 0.57 -1.89 27.14
N ALA A 111 0.35 -1.55 25.87
CA ALA A 111 1.23 -1.90 24.76
C ALA A 111 2.66 -1.38 24.92
N ILE A 112 2.80 -0.23 25.55
CA ILE A 112 4.09 0.40 25.85
C ILE A 112 4.17 0.79 27.32
N THR A 113 5.39 0.81 27.83
CA THR A 113 5.74 1.51 29.07
C THR A 113 6.37 2.84 28.69
N PHE A 114 5.80 3.94 29.16
CA PHE A 114 6.32 5.30 28.99
C PHE A 114 6.91 5.80 30.30
N ASN A 115 8.17 6.22 30.28
CA ASN A 115 8.90 6.78 31.41
C ASN A 115 9.43 8.17 31.06
N VAL A 116 9.11 9.17 31.89
CA VAL A 116 9.54 10.56 31.68
C VAL A 116 9.91 11.23 33.02
N GLY A 117 10.97 12.03 33.04
CA GLY A 117 11.46 12.66 34.27
C GLY A 117 12.68 13.56 34.09
N ILE A 118 13.21 14.07 35.21
CA ILE A 118 14.49 14.82 35.24
C ILE A 118 15.70 13.90 35.37
N THR A 119 15.55 12.80 36.11
CA THR A 119 16.58 11.77 36.34
C THR A 119 15.88 10.41 36.44
N GLN A 120 16.62 9.30 36.34
CA GLN A 120 16.01 7.97 36.44
C GLN A 120 15.28 7.77 37.78
N SER A 121 15.85 8.27 38.88
CA SER A 121 15.29 8.19 40.23
C SER A 121 14.16 9.19 40.51
N MET A 122 13.92 10.14 39.60
CA MET A 122 12.85 11.15 39.68
C MET A 122 12.07 11.17 38.36
N SER A 123 11.45 10.03 38.06
CA SER A 123 10.66 9.81 36.85
C SER A 123 9.31 9.19 37.17
N ALA A 124 8.33 9.44 36.30
CA ALA A 124 7.03 8.78 36.33
C ALA A 124 6.99 7.72 35.23
N THR A 125 6.41 6.56 35.55
CA THR A 125 6.26 5.45 34.60
C THR A 125 4.79 5.05 34.53
N VAL A 126 4.29 4.83 33.32
CA VAL A 126 2.92 4.36 33.10
C VAL A 126 2.85 3.35 31.95
N ALA A 127 1.95 2.38 32.07
CA ALA A 127 1.57 1.52 30.95
C ALA A 127 0.53 2.27 30.10
N VAL A 128 0.79 2.42 28.80
CA VAL A 128 -0.09 3.16 27.89
C VAL A 128 -0.71 2.20 26.87
N PRO A 129 -2.05 2.18 26.72
CA PRO A 129 -2.69 1.45 25.65
C PRO A 129 -2.50 2.17 24.30
N ILE A 130 -2.41 1.39 23.22
CA ILE A 130 -2.48 1.93 21.85
C ILE A 130 -3.79 1.47 21.22
N ARG A 131 -4.62 2.42 20.82
CA ARG A 131 -5.84 2.20 20.06
C ARG A 131 -5.58 2.39 18.57
N PHE A 132 -5.83 1.34 17.80
CA PHE A 132 -5.84 1.36 16.35
C PHE A 132 -7.26 1.58 15.86
N LEU A 133 -7.55 2.80 15.40
CA LEU A 133 -8.86 3.13 14.87
C LEU A 133 -9.04 2.60 13.44
N THR A 134 -10.27 2.23 13.15
CA THR A 134 -10.80 1.90 11.83
C THR A 134 -10.62 3.07 10.86
N GLY A 135 -9.46 3.12 10.22
CA GLY A 135 -9.32 3.73 8.89
C GLY A 135 -9.43 2.63 7.85
N THR A 136 -10.06 2.92 6.71
CA THR A 136 -9.98 2.05 5.53
C THR A 136 -8.52 1.93 5.11
N TRP A 137 -7.99 0.72 5.12
CA TRP A 137 -6.66 0.49 4.58
C TRP A 137 -6.60 0.96 3.12
N SER A 138 -5.50 1.57 2.72
CA SER A 138 -5.26 1.94 1.33
C SER A 138 -3.83 1.57 0.92
N PRO A 139 -3.49 1.56 -0.38
CA PRO A 139 -2.14 1.27 -0.82
C PRO A 139 -1.06 2.12 -0.14
N SER A 140 -1.38 3.37 0.26
CA SER A 140 -0.44 4.26 0.95
C SER A 140 0.18 3.67 2.23
N CYS A 141 -0.47 2.68 2.85
CA CYS A 141 0.04 2.02 4.05
C CYS A 141 1.31 1.19 3.79
N LEU A 142 1.64 0.92 2.53
CA LEU A 142 2.90 0.29 2.11
C LEU A 142 4.08 1.29 2.06
N GLY A 143 3.83 2.59 2.14
CA GLY A 143 4.86 3.63 2.13
C GLY A 143 5.80 3.55 0.92
N THR A 144 7.11 3.59 1.18
CA THR A 144 8.16 3.59 0.14
C THR A 144 8.25 2.30 -0.67
N SER A 145 7.54 1.24 -0.28
CA SER A 145 7.47 0.00 -1.06
C SER A 145 6.73 0.22 -2.39
N ILE A 146 5.80 1.17 -2.43
CA ILE A 146 5.02 1.49 -3.63
C ILE A 146 5.95 2.18 -4.64
N SER A 147 5.95 1.67 -5.86
CA SER A 147 6.58 2.32 -7.00
C SER A 147 5.66 3.35 -7.63
N ALA A 148 4.45 2.94 -8.00
CA ALA A 148 3.46 3.79 -8.64
C ALA A 148 2.04 3.27 -8.34
N TRP A 149 1.08 4.18 -8.25
CA TRP A 149 -0.31 3.86 -7.99
C TRP A 149 -1.24 4.69 -8.86
N TYR A 150 -2.03 4.03 -9.71
CA TYR A 150 -2.96 4.67 -10.62
C TYR A 150 -4.39 4.20 -10.32
N ASP A 151 -5.27 5.15 -10.05
CA ASP A 151 -6.62 4.88 -9.56
C ASP A 151 -7.65 5.71 -10.32
N ALA A 152 -8.53 5.07 -11.09
CA ALA A 152 -9.51 5.75 -11.93
C ALA A 152 -10.69 6.32 -11.14
N SER A 153 -10.87 5.92 -9.87
CA SER A 153 -11.94 6.45 -9.01
C SER A 153 -11.63 7.81 -8.42
N VAL A 154 -10.34 8.15 -8.32
CA VAL A 154 -9.90 9.48 -7.94
C VAL A 154 -10.02 10.37 -9.17
N GLY A 155 -11.16 11.05 -9.31
CA GLY A 155 -11.44 11.88 -10.50
C GLY A 155 -10.32 12.86 -10.82
N ALA A 156 -9.65 13.44 -9.81
CA ALA A 156 -8.53 14.36 -9.98
C ALA A 156 -7.27 13.71 -10.58
N SER A 157 -7.09 12.39 -10.44
CA SER A 157 -5.91 11.66 -10.93
C SER A 157 -5.95 11.43 -12.44
N VAL A 158 -7.14 11.40 -13.04
CA VAL A 158 -7.31 11.14 -14.48
C VAL A 158 -7.38 12.48 -15.21
N ARG A 159 -6.42 12.72 -16.10
CA ARG A 159 -6.22 14.02 -16.74
C ARG A 159 -6.26 13.95 -18.25
N THR A 160 -6.68 15.05 -18.85
CA THR A 160 -6.80 15.23 -20.31
C THR A 160 -6.10 16.52 -20.77
N GLY A 161 -5.94 16.66 -22.08
CA GLY A 161 -5.25 17.78 -22.73
C GLY A 161 -3.72 17.70 -22.64
N ALA A 162 -3.04 18.67 -23.26
CA ALA A 162 -1.57 18.70 -23.26
C ALA A 162 -1.01 18.65 -21.83
N GLY A 163 -0.17 17.66 -21.54
CA GLY A 163 0.42 17.46 -20.22
C GLY A 163 -0.57 17.18 -19.08
N GLY A 164 -1.83 16.82 -19.37
CA GLY A 164 -2.84 16.62 -18.33
C GLY A 164 -3.35 17.91 -17.69
N ALA A 165 -3.45 18.99 -18.48
CA ALA A 165 -3.85 20.31 -18.01
C ALA A 165 -5.23 20.35 -17.31
N ALA A 166 -6.16 19.46 -17.66
CA ALA A 166 -7.51 19.42 -17.09
C ALA A 166 -7.85 18.05 -16.50
N GLN A 167 -8.80 18.03 -15.57
CA GLN A 167 -9.43 16.79 -15.10
C GLN A 167 -10.25 16.18 -16.24
N ALA A 168 -10.16 14.86 -16.42
CA ALA A 168 -10.94 14.14 -17.42
C ALA A 168 -12.42 14.03 -17.00
N SER A 169 -13.34 14.41 -17.89
CA SER A 169 -14.75 14.04 -17.78
C SER A 169 -15.02 12.71 -18.48
N ASN A 170 -16.21 12.13 -18.30
CA ASN A 170 -16.61 10.92 -19.02
C ASN A 170 -16.38 11.06 -20.53
N ASN A 171 -15.82 10.02 -21.16
CA ASN A 171 -15.45 9.96 -22.57
C ASN A 171 -14.30 10.90 -22.99
N SER A 172 -13.57 11.51 -22.04
CA SER A 172 -12.37 12.29 -22.37
C SER A 172 -11.20 11.36 -22.71
N PRO A 173 -10.37 11.69 -23.71
CA PRO A 173 -9.11 11.00 -23.91
C PRO A 173 -8.14 11.34 -22.76
N VAL A 174 -7.41 10.35 -22.28
CA VAL A 174 -6.56 10.45 -21.08
C VAL A 174 -5.12 10.59 -21.51
N SER A 175 -4.59 11.79 -21.29
CA SER A 175 -3.20 12.12 -21.59
C SER A 175 -2.26 11.79 -20.43
N VAL A 176 -2.77 11.85 -19.20
CA VAL A 176 -2.01 11.55 -17.97
C VAL A 176 -2.91 10.85 -16.97
N TRP A 177 -2.46 9.70 -16.47
CA TRP A 177 -3.00 9.08 -15.26
C TRP A 177 -2.00 9.31 -14.13
N GLN A 178 -2.37 10.19 -13.22
CA GLN A 178 -1.48 10.70 -12.18
C GLN A 178 -1.21 9.65 -11.10
N ASP A 179 0.06 9.54 -10.75
CA ASP A 179 0.54 8.66 -9.70
C ASP A 179 0.13 9.16 -8.31
N GLN A 180 -0.60 8.32 -7.58
CA GLN A 180 -1.09 8.56 -6.22
C GLN A 180 -0.12 8.06 -5.14
N SER A 181 1.01 7.43 -5.51
CA SER A 181 2.00 6.93 -4.55
C SER A 181 2.86 8.04 -3.92
N GLY A 182 2.86 9.24 -4.52
CA GLY A 182 3.73 10.35 -4.13
C GLY A 182 5.10 10.35 -4.81
N ASN A 183 5.40 9.36 -5.67
CA ASN A 183 6.69 9.27 -6.38
C ASN A 183 6.73 10.05 -7.71
N GLY A 184 5.60 10.67 -8.11
CA GLY A 184 5.50 11.44 -9.34
C GLY A 184 5.66 10.62 -10.61
N ARG A 185 5.46 9.30 -10.55
CA ARG A 185 5.64 8.39 -11.68
C ARG A 185 4.39 8.33 -12.55
N ASN A 186 3.96 9.47 -13.09
CA ASN A 186 2.71 9.53 -13.86
C ASN A 186 2.75 8.64 -15.12
N ALA A 187 1.65 7.98 -15.43
CA ALA A 187 1.47 7.28 -16.70
C ALA A 187 1.01 8.28 -17.77
N THR A 188 1.64 8.30 -18.94
CA THR A 188 1.46 9.37 -19.93
C THR A 188 1.27 8.86 -21.35
N GLN A 189 0.46 9.59 -22.13
CA GLN A 189 0.28 9.38 -23.55
C GLN A 189 0.11 10.73 -24.25
N THR A 190 1.15 11.14 -24.97
CA THR A 190 1.19 12.46 -25.62
C THR A 190 0.52 12.46 -26.99
N THR A 191 0.46 11.31 -27.66
CA THR A 191 -0.21 11.17 -28.95
C THR A 191 -1.70 11.04 -28.75
N GLY A 192 -2.47 12.05 -29.15
CA GLY A 192 -3.93 12.08 -28.91
C GLY A 192 -4.69 10.89 -29.51
N ALA A 193 -4.23 10.35 -30.64
CA ALA A 193 -4.84 9.17 -31.27
C ALA A 193 -4.62 7.86 -30.50
N ASP A 194 -3.64 7.83 -29.58
CA ASP A 194 -3.25 6.65 -28.80
C ASP A 194 -3.75 6.75 -27.34
N GLN A 195 -4.51 7.80 -27.02
CA GLN A 195 -5.03 8.04 -25.67
C GLN A 195 -6.25 7.17 -25.39
N ALA A 196 -6.16 6.37 -24.33
CA ALA A 196 -7.29 5.64 -23.78
C ALA A 196 -8.40 6.61 -23.29
N LEU A 197 -9.63 6.13 -23.20
CA LEU A 197 -10.77 6.94 -22.78
C LEU A 197 -11.06 6.78 -21.29
N PHE A 198 -11.26 7.90 -20.58
CA PHE A 198 -11.81 7.86 -19.24
C PHE A 198 -13.31 7.60 -19.29
N ARG A 199 -13.79 6.77 -18.38
CA ARG A 199 -15.22 6.50 -18.22
C ARG A 199 -15.56 6.63 -16.76
N SER A 200 -16.46 7.56 -16.45
CA SER A 200 -16.90 7.79 -15.07
C SER A 200 -17.77 6.64 -14.54
N ASN A 201 -18.25 5.78 -15.43
CA ASN A 201 -18.98 4.57 -15.13
C ASN A 201 -18.64 3.50 -16.18
N ALA A 202 -17.60 2.73 -15.91
CA ALA A 202 -17.10 1.65 -16.74
C ALA A 202 -17.97 0.40 -16.61
N ASN A 203 -18.38 -0.14 -17.77
CA ASN A 203 -19.15 -1.38 -17.91
C ASN A 203 -20.51 -1.35 -17.17
N ALA A 204 -21.28 -2.44 -17.20
CA ALA A 204 -22.46 -2.69 -16.36
C ALA A 204 -22.13 -2.77 -14.85
N SER A 205 -20.91 -2.42 -14.45
CA SER A 205 -20.39 -2.64 -13.11
C SER A 205 -20.58 -1.46 -12.16
N GLY A 206 -20.81 -0.25 -12.67
CA GLY A 206 -21.06 0.94 -11.84
C GLY A 206 -19.82 1.74 -11.44
N TYR A 207 -18.60 1.29 -11.79
CA TYR A 207 -17.34 1.87 -11.30
C TYR A 207 -16.58 2.60 -12.40
N PRO A 208 -15.87 3.71 -12.13
CA PRO A 208 -15.05 4.39 -13.14
C PRO A 208 -13.87 3.53 -13.62
N GLY A 209 -13.34 3.83 -14.81
CA GLY A 209 -12.21 3.10 -15.37
C GLY A 209 -11.63 3.76 -16.62
N ILE A 210 -10.44 3.30 -17.00
CA ILE A 210 -9.76 3.66 -18.24
C ILE A 210 -10.03 2.58 -19.28
N GLN A 211 -10.62 2.97 -20.40
CA GLN A 211 -10.97 2.09 -21.51
C GLN A 211 -9.96 2.19 -22.64
N PHE A 212 -9.38 1.05 -23.00
CA PHE A 212 -8.51 0.88 -24.16
C PHE A 212 -9.34 0.30 -25.31
N VAL A 213 -9.54 1.07 -26.37
CA VAL A 213 -10.44 0.75 -27.50
C VAL A 213 -9.71 0.56 -28.82
N SER A 214 -8.51 1.09 -28.96
CA SER A 214 -7.71 1.01 -30.19
C SER A 214 -6.24 0.72 -29.90
N ASN A 215 -5.33 1.50 -30.46
CA ASN A 215 -3.90 1.45 -30.24
C ASN A 215 -3.49 2.15 -28.94
N ASP A 216 -4.35 2.07 -27.93
CA ASP A 216 -4.28 2.90 -26.75
C ASP A 216 -3.28 2.32 -25.76
N PHE A 217 -2.46 3.18 -25.15
CA PHE A 217 -1.49 2.74 -24.14
C PHE A 217 -0.99 3.89 -23.29
N PHE A 218 -0.31 3.56 -22.19
CA PHE A 218 0.47 4.54 -21.42
C PHE A 218 1.94 4.18 -21.38
N ASN A 219 2.77 5.22 -21.39
CA ASN A 219 4.18 5.17 -21.04
C ASN A 219 4.34 5.42 -19.54
N LEU A 220 5.16 4.61 -18.87
CA LEU A 220 5.61 4.84 -17.50
C LEU A 220 7.07 5.29 -17.51
N PRO A 221 7.51 6.12 -16.55
CA PRO A 221 8.87 6.64 -16.53
C PRO A 221 9.91 5.53 -16.32
N SER A 222 11.16 5.81 -16.70
CA SER A 222 12.31 4.93 -16.49
C SER A 222 12.69 4.72 -15.01
N THR A 223 11.96 5.35 -14.10
CA THR A 223 12.08 5.15 -12.65
C THR A 223 11.16 4.05 -12.11
N THR A 224 10.24 3.51 -12.94
CA THR A 224 9.19 2.56 -12.52
C THR A 224 9.71 1.28 -11.87
N LEU A 225 10.85 0.74 -12.27
CA LEU A 225 11.45 -0.49 -11.71
C LEU A 225 12.89 -0.28 -11.21
N THR A 226 13.31 0.97 -10.99
CA THR A 226 14.69 1.26 -10.55
C THR A 226 14.99 0.55 -9.23
N GLY A 227 16.05 -0.26 -9.22
CA GLY A 227 16.50 -0.99 -8.03
C GLY A 227 15.59 -2.12 -7.55
N ALA A 228 14.55 -2.48 -8.31
CA ALA A 228 13.63 -3.55 -7.95
C ALA A 228 14.34 -4.92 -7.91
N SER A 229 14.45 -5.50 -6.72
CA SER A 229 14.84 -6.91 -6.51
C SER A 229 13.64 -7.86 -6.59
N SER A 230 12.45 -7.34 -6.29
CA SER A 230 11.15 -7.98 -6.48
C SER A 230 10.15 -6.98 -7.07
N ASN A 231 9.10 -7.48 -7.70
CA ASN A 231 8.00 -6.67 -8.23
C ASN A 231 6.66 -7.37 -7.98
N TYR A 232 5.67 -6.59 -7.56
CA TYR A 232 4.28 -7.01 -7.45
C TYR A 232 3.43 -5.97 -8.18
N THR A 233 2.76 -6.39 -9.24
CA THR A 233 1.89 -5.54 -10.03
C THR A 233 0.46 -6.03 -9.88
N PHE A 234 -0.39 -5.23 -9.23
CA PHE A 234 -1.81 -5.47 -9.08
C PHE A 234 -2.57 -4.68 -10.12
N ILE A 235 -3.55 -5.32 -10.77
CA ILE A 235 -4.41 -4.68 -11.75
C ILE A 235 -5.84 -5.15 -11.54
N VAL A 236 -6.77 -4.21 -11.39
CA VAL A 236 -8.20 -4.48 -11.56
C VAL A 236 -8.53 -4.29 -13.03
N SER A 237 -8.74 -5.41 -13.72
CA SER A 237 -8.77 -5.45 -15.17
C SER A 237 -10.02 -6.13 -15.71
N GLN A 238 -10.43 -5.74 -16.90
CA GLN A 238 -11.29 -6.55 -17.75
C GLN A 238 -10.73 -6.54 -19.17
N ASN A 239 -10.15 -7.67 -19.57
CA ASN A 239 -9.82 -7.91 -20.97
C ASN A 239 -11.10 -8.22 -21.74
N ASN A 240 -11.38 -7.53 -22.85
CA ASN A 240 -12.58 -7.80 -23.65
C ASN A 240 -12.28 -8.70 -24.86
N SER A 241 -11.46 -8.17 -25.77
CA SER A 241 -11.24 -8.76 -27.08
C SER A 241 -9.81 -8.56 -27.57
N SER A 242 -8.86 -8.49 -26.64
CA SER A 242 -7.46 -8.34 -27.00
C SER A 242 -7.01 -9.51 -27.89
N GLY A 243 -6.23 -9.20 -28.93
CA GLY A 243 -5.59 -10.24 -29.73
C GLY A 243 -4.54 -11.00 -28.92
N ASN A 244 -4.11 -12.16 -29.44
CA ASN A 244 -3.03 -12.93 -28.84
C ASN A 244 -1.80 -12.05 -28.63
N TRP A 245 -1.14 -12.22 -27.48
CA TRP A 245 0.08 -11.49 -27.10
C TRP A 245 -0.08 -10.00 -26.80
N ALA A 246 -1.31 -9.48 -26.76
CA ALA A 246 -1.56 -8.20 -26.09
C ALA A 246 -1.02 -8.22 -24.65
N ARG A 247 -0.66 -7.06 -24.11
CA ARG A 247 -0.01 -6.97 -22.79
C ARG A 247 -0.88 -6.23 -21.81
N TYR A 248 -0.97 -6.74 -20.58
CA TYR A 248 -1.43 -5.90 -19.47
C TYR A 248 -0.38 -4.82 -19.19
N PHE A 249 0.88 -5.26 -19.10
CA PHE A 249 2.06 -4.42 -19.01
C PHE A 249 3.23 -5.09 -19.74
N ASP A 250 4.20 -4.27 -20.16
CA ASP A 250 5.47 -4.68 -20.74
C ASP A 250 6.54 -3.68 -20.32
N PHE A 251 7.29 -4.03 -19.28
CA PHE A 251 8.36 -3.20 -18.73
C PHE A 251 9.69 -3.61 -19.34
N GLY A 252 10.60 -2.69 -19.65
CA GLY A 252 11.85 -3.09 -20.31
C GLY A 252 12.60 -1.97 -21.00
N SER A 253 13.38 -2.37 -22.01
CA SER A 253 14.05 -1.48 -22.96
C SER A 253 13.78 -1.85 -24.41
N SER A 254 13.47 -3.12 -24.68
CA SER A 254 13.33 -3.64 -26.04
C SER A 254 12.65 -5.00 -26.06
N THR A 255 12.44 -5.55 -27.26
CA THR A 255 12.03 -6.95 -27.44
C THR A 255 13.08 -7.96 -26.95
N THR A 256 14.34 -7.55 -26.76
CA THR A 256 15.38 -8.45 -26.22
C THR A 256 15.50 -8.39 -24.71
N SER A 257 14.89 -7.40 -24.06
CA SER A 257 15.02 -7.17 -22.62
C SER A 257 13.75 -6.57 -22.06
N ASN A 258 12.87 -7.43 -21.54
CA ASN A 258 11.59 -7.03 -20.98
C ASN A 258 11.02 -8.02 -19.93
N TYR A 259 10.09 -7.51 -19.12
CA TYR A 259 9.23 -8.23 -18.18
C TYR A 259 7.78 -7.88 -18.48
N PHE A 260 6.99 -8.88 -18.91
CA PHE A 260 5.62 -8.66 -19.36
C PHE A 260 4.64 -9.64 -18.75
N SER A 261 3.36 -9.26 -18.81
CA SER A 261 2.26 -10.21 -18.69
C SER A 261 1.24 -10.05 -19.83
N THR A 262 0.75 -11.18 -20.35
CA THR A 262 -0.25 -11.24 -21.42
C THR A 262 -1.55 -11.90 -20.95
N PRO A 263 -2.73 -11.38 -21.35
CA PRO A 263 -4.01 -12.04 -21.08
C PRO A 263 -4.09 -13.44 -21.72
N THR A 264 -3.52 -13.60 -22.92
CA THR A 264 -3.48 -14.87 -23.63
C THR A 264 -2.39 -14.84 -24.71
N ASN A 265 -1.67 -15.94 -24.85
CA ASN A 265 -0.79 -16.19 -25.99
C ASN A 265 -1.49 -16.95 -27.15
N GLY A 266 -2.82 -17.05 -27.10
CA GLY A 266 -3.62 -17.94 -27.94
C GLY A 266 -4.05 -19.23 -27.24
N THR A 267 -3.46 -19.55 -26.09
CA THR A 267 -3.84 -20.72 -25.28
C THR A 267 -3.96 -20.33 -23.81
N ASN A 268 -2.88 -19.80 -23.24
CA ASN A 268 -2.75 -19.53 -21.81
C ASN A 268 -2.31 -18.07 -21.58
N SER A 269 -2.63 -17.52 -20.42
CA SER A 269 -1.97 -16.32 -19.89
C SER A 269 -0.51 -16.66 -19.53
N ARG A 270 0.39 -15.70 -19.73
CA ARG A 270 1.83 -15.85 -19.46
C ARG A 270 2.39 -14.59 -18.80
N SER A 271 3.33 -14.79 -17.88
CA SER A 271 4.21 -13.74 -17.37
C SER A 271 5.65 -14.20 -17.50
N ARG A 272 6.47 -13.38 -18.18
CA ARG A 272 7.81 -13.77 -18.61
C ARG A 272 8.78 -12.60 -18.46
N ILE A 273 10.02 -12.92 -18.15
CA ILE A 273 11.14 -11.98 -18.10
C ILE A 273 12.28 -12.50 -18.99
N THR A 274 12.97 -11.61 -19.69
CA THR A 274 14.17 -11.93 -20.48
C THR A 274 15.13 -10.75 -20.53
N ILE A 275 16.41 -11.05 -20.76
CA ILE A 275 17.48 -10.10 -21.12
C ILE A 275 18.23 -10.52 -22.40
N SER A 276 17.73 -11.54 -23.09
CA SER A 276 18.32 -12.11 -24.31
C SER A 276 17.27 -12.44 -25.39
N GLY A 277 16.08 -11.88 -25.27
CA GLY A 277 14.94 -12.10 -26.18
C GLY A 277 14.15 -13.37 -25.93
N GLY A 278 13.21 -13.67 -26.84
CA GLY A 278 12.19 -14.70 -26.67
C GLY A 278 12.72 -16.12 -26.37
N GLY A 279 13.90 -16.47 -26.90
CA GLY A 279 14.53 -17.77 -26.63
C GLY A 279 15.07 -17.94 -25.21
N GLY A 280 15.26 -16.84 -24.48
CA GLY A 280 15.78 -16.81 -23.10
C GLY A 280 14.73 -16.49 -22.04
N GLU A 281 13.45 -16.48 -22.38
CA GLU A 281 12.38 -16.14 -21.43
C GLU A 281 12.29 -17.11 -20.24
N GLN A 282 12.19 -16.55 -19.04
CA GLN A 282 11.95 -17.25 -17.79
C GLN A 282 10.57 -16.86 -17.22
N GLY A 283 9.88 -17.77 -16.51
CA GLY A 283 8.62 -17.45 -15.80
C GLY A 283 7.51 -18.49 -15.95
N VAL A 284 6.25 -18.04 -15.98
CA VAL A 284 5.04 -18.89 -15.97
C VAL A 284 4.45 -19.03 -17.37
N SER A 285 4.00 -20.24 -17.74
CA SER A 285 3.49 -20.54 -19.09
C SER A 285 2.05 -21.08 -19.16
N ASN A 286 1.41 -21.34 -18.02
CA ASN A 286 0.14 -22.06 -17.92
C ASN A 286 -0.91 -21.29 -17.11
N GLY A 287 -0.93 -19.96 -17.23
CA GLY A 287 -1.97 -19.14 -16.63
C GLY A 287 -3.31 -19.35 -17.34
N THR A 288 -4.41 -19.35 -16.61
CA THR A 288 -5.75 -19.39 -17.22
C THR A 288 -6.03 -18.11 -18.00
N SER A 289 -6.32 -18.23 -19.30
CA SER A 289 -6.74 -17.10 -20.13
C SER A 289 -8.11 -16.56 -19.70
N ILE A 290 -8.31 -15.24 -19.82
CA ILE A 290 -9.55 -14.58 -19.39
C ILE A 290 -9.96 -13.53 -20.41
N ASN A 291 -11.21 -13.61 -20.85
CA ASN A 291 -11.87 -12.61 -21.69
C ASN A 291 -13.25 -12.28 -21.08
N ASN A 292 -13.66 -11.04 -21.24
CA ASN A 292 -14.98 -10.48 -20.91
C ASN A 292 -15.41 -10.60 -19.43
N THR A 293 -14.47 -10.74 -18.50
CA THR A 293 -14.75 -10.77 -17.06
C THR A 293 -13.85 -9.80 -16.33
N ARG A 294 -14.43 -9.01 -15.44
CA ARG A 294 -13.69 -8.14 -14.53
C ARG A 294 -13.04 -8.97 -13.43
N THR A 295 -11.73 -8.89 -13.28
CA THR A 295 -10.95 -9.75 -12.38
C THR A 295 -9.91 -8.96 -11.60
N LEU A 296 -9.56 -9.50 -10.43
CA LEU A 296 -8.42 -9.04 -9.66
C LEU A 296 -7.19 -9.80 -10.16
N LEU A 297 -6.21 -9.10 -10.72
CA LEU A 297 -4.96 -9.69 -11.17
C LEU A 297 -3.82 -9.23 -10.26
N MET A 298 -2.95 -10.17 -9.90
CA MET A 298 -1.64 -9.85 -9.33
C MET A 298 -0.57 -10.66 -10.05
N PHE A 299 0.46 -9.95 -10.49
CA PHE A 299 1.65 -10.52 -11.08
C PHE A 299 2.79 -10.34 -10.10
N GLU A 300 3.35 -11.47 -9.66
CA GLU A 300 4.43 -11.49 -8.69
C GLU A 300 5.73 -11.88 -9.40
N HIS A 301 6.80 -11.19 -9.03
CA HIS A 301 8.18 -11.53 -9.34
C HIS A 301 9.01 -11.38 -8.05
N THR A 302 9.35 -12.49 -7.40
CA THR A 302 10.10 -12.47 -6.11
C THR A 302 11.62 -12.28 -6.28
N GLY A 303 12.10 -12.29 -7.53
CA GLY A 303 13.53 -12.33 -7.87
C GLY A 303 14.00 -13.74 -8.18
N SER A 304 13.30 -14.76 -7.69
CA SER A 304 13.58 -16.18 -7.92
C SER A 304 12.40 -16.95 -8.53
N ALA A 305 11.19 -16.42 -8.42
CA ALA A 305 9.98 -17.00 -9.00
C ALA A 305 9.09 -15.91 -9.60
N ILE A 306 8.29 -16.31 -10.58
CA ILE A 306 7.21 -15.50 -11.14
C ILE A 306 5.91 -16.27 -10.92
N SER A 307 4.86 -15.58 -10.52
CA SER A 307 3.53 -16.17 -10.27
C SER A 307 2.45 -15.27 -10.85
N ILE A 308 1.33 -15.88 -11.25
CA ILE A 308 0.11 -15.17 -11.67
C ILE A 308 -1.00 -15.55 -10.69
N TYR A 309 -1.59 -14.54 -10.08
CA TYR A 309 -2.76 -14.69 -9.23
C TYR A 309 -3.95 -14.00 -9.90
N ARG A 310 -5.08 -14.69 -9.82
CA ARG A 310 -6.37 -14.23 -10.30
C ARG A 310 -7.39 -14.45 -9.20
N ASP A 311 -8.12 -13.41 -8.85
CA ASP A 311 -9.21 -13.48 -7.88
C ASP A 311 -8.69 -14.13 -6.58
N SER A 312 -7.50 -13.71 -6.12
CA SER A 312 -6.77 -14.25 -4.95
C SER A 312 -6.30 -15.71 -5.05
N THR A 313 -6.52 -16.40 -6.16
CA THR A 313 -6.03 -17.78 -6.40
C THR A 313 -4.83 -17.79 -7.36
N THR A 314 -3.83 -18.62 -7.09
CA THR A 314 -2.72 -18.82 -8.03
C THR A 314 -3.23 -19.59 -9.24
N THR A 315 -3.20 -18.97 -10.42
CA THR A 315 -3.67 -19.58 -11.68
C THR A 315 -2.55 -20.05 -12.58
N GLY A 316 -1.29 -19.90 -12.16
CA GLY A 316 -0.15 -20.47 -12.84
C GLY A 316 1.06 -20.56 -11.92
N THR A 317 1.67 -21.75 -11.87
CA THR A 317 2.92 -22.01 -11.15
C THR A 317 4.09 -21.85 -12.12
N ALA A 318 5.22 -21.32 -11.64
CA ALA A 318 6.44 -21.17 -12.44
C ALA A 318 6.85 -22.51 -13.05
N ASN A 319 7.04 -22.56 -14.37
CA ASN A 319 7.62 -23.72 -15.03
C ASN A 319 9.16 -23.72 -14.90
N VAL A 320 9.76 -22.56 -14.63
CA VAL A 320 11.21 -22.35 -14.46
C VAL A 320 11.43 -21.28 -13.39
N ALA A 321 12.26 -21.56 -12.38
CA ALA A 321 12.73 -20.54 -11.44
C ALA A 321 13.50 -19.45 -12.22
N THR A 322 13.25 -18.18 -11.93
CA THR A 322 13.95 -17.09 -12.62
C THR A 322 15.25 -16.74 -11.91
N THR A 323 16.27 -16.37 -12.67
CA THR A 323 17.54 -15.83 -12.19
C THR A 323 17.71 -14.36 -12.57
N ILE A 324 16.73 -13.76 -13.23
CA ILE A 324 16.76 -12.39 -13.73
C ILE A 324 15.96 -11.53 -12.76
N LEU A 325 16.56 -10.47 -12.22
CA LEU A 325 15.84 -9.52 -11.36
C LEU A 325 14.98 -8.57 -12.20
N PRO A 326 13.87 -8.03 -11.66
CA PRO A 326 13.06 -7.03 -12.38
C PRO A 326 13.86 -5.81 -12.82
N SER A 327 14.84 -5.36 -12.04
CA SER A 327 15.72 -4.24 -12.39
C SER A 327 16.71 -4.53 -13.52
N ALA A 328 16.95 -5.80 -13.87
CA ALA A 328 17.93 -6.19 -14.88
C ALA A 328 17.46 -5.96 -16.34
N ILE A 329 16.17 -5.70 -16.55
CA ILE A 329 15.57 -5.58 -17.90
C ILE A 329 15.90 -4.26 -18.63
N GLY A 330 16.69 -3.38 -18.01
CA GLY A 330 17.03 -2.07 -18.58
C GLY A 330 15.80 -1.19 -18.71
N ASN A 331 15.23 -0.75 -17.58
CA ASN A 331 13.96 -0.04 -17.41
C ASN A 331 13.87 1.35 -18.12
N THR A 332 13.94 1.42 -19.45
CA THR A 332 13.93 2.67 -20.24
C THR A 332 12.63 2.91 -21.02
N SER A 333 11.87 1.85 -21.30
CA SER A 333 10.60 1.86 -22.03
C SER A 333 9.60 0.96 -21.31
N ASN A 334 8.60 1.57 -20.67
CA ASN A 334 7.65 0.83 -19.84
C ASN A 334 6.24 1.13 -20.29
N TYR A 335 5.47 0.08 -20.55
CA TYR A 335 4.15 0.22 -21.10
C TYR A 335 3.08 -0.43 -20.23
N LEU A 336 1.94 0.25 -20.15
CA LEU A 336 0.65 -0.37 -19.83
C LEU A 336 -0.13 -0.52 -21.14
N ALA A 337 -0.79 -1.66 -21.35
CA ALA A 337 -1.63 -1.95 -22.51
C ALA A 337 -0.91 -2.11 -23.89
N LYS A 338 0.43 -2.13 -23.93
CA LYS A 338 1.22 -2.26 -25.17
C LYS A 338 2.38 -3.25 -25.02
N SER A 339 2.72 -3.92 -26.12
CA SER A 339 3.89 -4.79 -26.26
C SER A 339 5.11 -4.03 -26.78
N HIS A 340 6.30 -4.46 -26.37
CA HIS A 340 7.55 -4.08 -27.05
C HIS A 340 7.63 -4.64 -28.48
N TYR A 341 6.91 -5.74 -28.74
CA TYR A 341 6.81 -6.35 -30.05
C TYR A 341 5.67 -5.71 -30.87
N ALA A 342 5.61 -6.01 -32.16
CA ALA A 342 4.50 -5.64 -33.04
C ALA A 342 3.24 -6.52 -32.79
N ASP A 343 2.88 -6.69 -31.51
CA ASP A 343 1.70 -7.44 -31.08
C ASP A 343 0.46 -6.52 -31.05
N PRO A 344 -0.76 -7.10 -31.07
CA PRO A 344 -1.99 -6.35 -30.80
C PRO A 344 -1.94 -5.57 -29.48
N TYR A 345 -2.63 -4.43 -29.43
CA TYR A 345 -2.83 -3.68 -28.21
C TYR A 345 -3.86 -4.36 -27.31
N PHE A 346 -3.79 -4.06 -26.02
CA PHE A 346 -4.83 -4.49 -25.08
C PHE A 346 -6.13 -3.74 -25.35
N LEU A 347 -7.22 -4.48 -25.48
CA LEU A 347 -8.58 -3.96 -25.67
C LEU A 347 -9.43 -4.36 -24.47
N GLY A 348 -9.75 -3.39 -23.62
CA GLY A 348 -10.36 -3.66 -22.34
C GLY A 348 -10.31 -2.47 -21.38
N TRP A 349 -10.23 -2.78 -20.10
CA TRP A 349 -10.38 -1.80 -19.04
C TRP A 349 -9.37 -1.99 -17.92
N PHE A 350 -8.82 -0.90 -17.41
CA PHE A 350 -8.17 -0.85 -16.10
C PHE A 350 -8.93 0.10 -15.17
N GLN A 351 -9.23 -0.36 -13.96
CA GLN A 351 -9.81 0.47 -12.90
C GLN A 351 -8.74 0.98 -11.93
N GLU A 352 -7.80 0.11 -11.58
CA GLU A 352 -6.68 0.43 -10.70
C GLU A 352 -5.45 -0.37 -11.10
N VAL A 353 -4.28 0.25 -11.03
CA VAL A 353 -2.98 -0.38 -11.22
C VAL A 353 -2.08 0.05 -10.07
N LEU A 354 -1.51 -0.90 -9.34
CA LEU A 354 -0.56 -0.66 -8.26
C LEU A 354 0.71 -1.45 -8.51
N ILE A 355 1.85 -0.77 -8.50
CA ILE A 355 3.17 -1.37 -8.71
C ILE A 355 3.96 -1.23 -7.41
N VAL A 356 4.49 -2.33 -6.89
CA VAL A 356 5.28 -2.40 -5.66
C VAL A 356 6.64 -3.04 -5.98
N ASN A 357 7.74 -2.38 -5.62
CA ASN A 357 9.12 -2.83 -5.94
C ASN A 357 9.90 -3.30 -4.70
N SER A 358 9.17 -3.71 -3.68
CA SER A 358 9.72 -4.28 -2.45
C SER A 358 8.99 -5.57 -2.17
N THR A 359 9.67 -6.49 -1.49
CA THR A 359 9.08 -7.76 -1.08
C THR A 359 7.92 -7.48 -0.14
N ILE A 360 6.71 -7.92 -0.53
CA ILE A 360 5.54 -7.91 0.34
C ILE A 360 5.32 -9.32 0.89
N THR A 361 4.81 -9.37 2.10
CA THR A 361 4.39 -10.60 2.76
C THR A 361 3.07 -11.11 2.19
N ALA A 362 2.78 -12.39 2.41
CA ALA A 362 1.48 -12.97 2.06
C ALA A 362 0.31 -12.22 2.74
N GLY A 363 0.53 -11.68 3.95
CA GLY A 363 -0.45 -10.87 4.66
C GLY A 363 -0.77 -9.56 3.95
N GLU A 364 0.26 -8.80 3.54
CA GLU A 364 0.10 -7.56 2.78
C GLU A 364 -0.57 -7.81 1.42
N ARG A 365 -0.24 -8.92 0.75
CA ARG A 365 -0.94 -9.35 -0.47
C ARG A 365 -2.44 -9.56 -0.23
N ILE A 366 -2.81 -10.31 0.81
CA ILE A 366 -4.21 -10.60 1.13
C ILE A 366 -4.98 -9.30 1.44
N VAL A 367 -4.34 -8.35 2.13
CA VAL A 367 -4.90 -7.02 2.40
C VAL A 367 -5.13 -6.25 1.10
N LEU A 368 -4.15 -6.19 0.20
CA LEU A 368 -4.25 -5.56 -1.11
C LEU A 368 -5.36 -6.14 -1.99
N GLU A 369 -5.47 -7.47 -2.01
CA GLU A 369 -6.54 -8.19 -2.72
C GLU A 369 -7.91 -7.84 -2.14
N GLY A 370 -8.03 -7.83 -0.81
CA GLY A 370 -9.24 -7.42 -0.10
C GLY A 370 -9.66 -5.99 -0.37
N TYR A 371 -8.70 -5.06 -0.37
CA TYR A 371 -8.95 -3.64 -0.63
C TYR A 371 -9.46 -3.41 -2.05
N GLN A 372 -8.80 -3.96 -3.07
CA GLN A 372 -9.28 -3.84 -4.45
C GLN A 372 -10.63 -4.54 -4.62
N ALA A 373 -10.83 -5.70 -3.98
CA ALA A 373 -12.09 -6.41 -4.03
C ALA A 373 -13.24 -5.57 -3.46
N ALA A 374 -13.06 -4.97 -2.29
CA ALA A 374 -14.07 -4.14 -1.66
C ALA A 374 -14.34 -2.86 -2.47
N LYS A 375 -13.26 -2.15 -2.83
CA LYS A 375 -13.34 -0.88 -3.54
C LYS A 375 -14.04 -0.98 -4.89
N TRP A 376 -13.78 -2.05 -5.63
CA TRP A 376 -14.30 -2.23 -6.98
C TRP A 376 -15.51 -3.18 -7.05
N GLY A 377 -16.09 -3.56 -5.91
CA GLY A 377 -17.25 -4.45 -5.88
C GLY A 377 -16.98 -5.84 -6.47
N LEU A 378 -15.79 -6.38 -6.20
CA LEU A 378 -15.30 -7.69 -6.62
C LEU A 378 -15.21 -8.69 -5.46
N GLN A 379 -15.70 -8.38 -4.26
CA GLN A 379 -15.68 -9.33 -3.13
C GLN A 379 -16.29 -10.71 -3.45
N GLY A 380 -17.28 -10.75 -4.36
CA GLY A 380 -17.89 -12.00 -4.81
C GLY A 380 -16.93 -12.96 -5.53
N VAL A 381 -15.86 -12.46 -6.16
CA VAL A 381 -14.88 -13.30 -6.87
C VAL A 381 -13.82 -13.90 -5.95
N LEU A 382 -13.67 -13.36 -4.73
CA LEU A 382 -12.70 -13.87 -3.77
C LEU A 382 -13.04 -15.30 -3.31
N PRO A 383 -12.04 -16.14 -2.96
CA PRO A 383 -12.26 -17.47 -2.40
C PRO A 383 -13.04 -17.41 -1.10
N GLY A 384 -13.82 -18.45 -0.79
CA GLY A 384 -14.64 -18.53 0.43
C GLY A 384 -13.86 -18.26 1.73
N ALA A 385 -12.61 -18.72 1.79
CA ALA A 385 -11.72 -18.55 2.95
C ALA A 385 -10.92 -17.23 2.94
N HIS A 386 -11.12 -16.35 1.95
CA HIS A 386 -10.40 -15.09 1.90
C HIS A 386 -10.86 -14.16 3.02
N LYS A 387 -9.91 -13.67 3.83
CA LYS A 387 -10.16 -12.85 5.04
C LYS A 387 -11.10 -11.66 4.77
N TYR A 388 -10.96 -11.02 3.61
CA TYR A 388 -11.71 -9.81 3.24
C TYR A 388 -12.87 -10.06 2.26
N LYS A 389 -13.39 -11.29 2.21
CA LYS A 389 -14.55 -11.62 1.36
C LYS A 389 -15.84 -10.94 1.84
N ALA A 390 -16.03 -10.83 3.15
CA ALA A 390 -17.24 -10.27 3.74
C ALA A 390 -17.08 -8.81 4.21
N SER A 391 -15.85 -8.32 4.34
CA SER A 391 -15.55 -6.97 4.83
C SER A 391 -14.30 -6.42 4.15
N ALA A 392 -14.28 -5.09 3.95
CA ALA A 392 -13.11 -4.37 3.46
C ALA A 392 -12.02 -4.31 4.55
N PRO A 393 -10.72 -4.39 4.19
CA PRO A 393 -9.59 -4.28 5.13
C PRO A 393 -9.60 -3.04 6.03
#